data_AF-A0AAV5SUJ5-F1
#
_entry.id   AF-A0AAV5SUJ5-F1
#
_cell.length_a   1.000
_cell.length_b   1.000
_cell.length_c   1.000
_cell.angle_alpha   90.00
_cell.angle_beta   90.00
_cell.angle_gamma   90.00
#
_symmetry.space_group_name_H-M   'P 1'
#
loop_
_entity.id
_entity.type
_entity.pdbx_description
1 polymer ?
#
loop_
_entity_poly.entity_id
_entity_poly.type
_entity_poly.pdbx_seq_one_letter_code
_entity_poly.pdbx_strand_id
1 'polypeptide(L)'
;LRYIARESGYACPDNLTAAIGDALADQYANFVMSLQKWLVVKSGYVQEDENAYQSLYLPAKTKNFPYFEAALEKSTTGWYANTPNLTFVDVFIAASLEWLIRLDKNGDKLFDGYPLMSAHYKKFFALPVIKKHVAERPEARY
;
A
#
# COMPACT_ATOMS: atom_id res chain seq x y z
N LEU A 1 9.95 -10.56 -0.58
CA LEU A 1 8.50 -10.82 -0.73
C LEU A 1 8.19 -11.81 -1.84
N ARG A 2 8.54 -11.54 -3.11
CA ARG A 2 8.23 -12.42 -4.26
C ARG A 2 8.60 -13.90 -4.07
N TYR A 3 9.80 -14.19 -3.57
CA TYR A 3 10.23 -15.57 -3.31
C TYR A 3 9.31 -16.28 -2.31
N ILE A 4 9.11 -15.71 -1.12
CA ILE A 4 8.22 -16.25 -0.08
C ILE A 4 6.80 -16.44 -0.62
N ALA A 5 6.30 -15.48 -1.42
CA ALA A 5 4.97 -15.57 -2.02
C ALA A 5 4.83 -16.78 -2.95
N ARG A 6 5.87 -17.11 -3.73
CA ARG A 6 5.88 -18.31 -4.58
C ARG A 6 5.86 -19.59 -3.74
N GLU A 7 6.72 -19.66 -2.73
CA GLU A 7 6.83 -20.83 -1.85
C GLU A 7 5.56 -21.04 -0.99
N SER A 8 4.81 -19.96 -0.72
CA SER A 8 3.64 -19.99 0.17
C SER A 8 2.29 -19.93 -0.56
N GLY A 9 2.27 -19.97 -1.90
CA GLY A 9 1.04 -19.95 -2.70
C GLY A 9 0.32 -18.59 -2.78
N TYR A 10 1.02 -17.49 -2.52
CA TYR A 10 0.51 -16.10 -2.64
C TYR A 10 1.13 -15.33 -3.82
N ALA A 11 1.85 -16.03 -4.71
CA ALA A 11 2.23 -15.48 -5.99
C ALA A 11 1.03 -15.46 -6.95
N CYS A 12 1.12 -14.62 -7.98
CA CYS A 12 0.15 -14.64 -9.06
C CYS A 12 0.17 -16.00 -9.81
N PRO A 13 -0.97 -16.45 -10.35
CA PRO A 13 -1.14 -17.82 -10.86
C PRO A 13 -0.38 -18.13 -12.15
N ASP A 14 -0.03 -17.11 -12.94
CA ASP A 14 0.65 -17.25 -14.22
C ASP A 14 1.63 -16.08 -14.45
N ASN A 15 2.48 -16.21 -15.46
CA ASN A 15 3.53 -15.24 -15.76
C ASN A 15 3.01 -13.84 -16.10
N LEU A 16 1.89 -13.73 -16.81
CA LEU A 16 1.32 -12.44 -17.19
C LEU A 16 0.70 -11.74 -15.97
N THR A 17 -0.09 -12.47 -15.18
CA THR A 17 -0.65 -11.94 -13.93
C THR A 17 0.45 -11.60 -12.92
N ALA A 18 1.54 -12.37 -12.89
CA ALA A 18 2.73 -12.07 -12.08
C ALA A 18 3.39 -10.77 -12.52
N ALA A 19 3.60 -10.56 -13.83
CA ALA A 19 4.19 -9.33 -14.35
C ALA A 19 3.32 -8.09 -14.04
N ILE A 20 1.99 -8.21 -14.14
CA ILE A 20 1.05 -7.14 -13.76
C ILE A 20 1.17 -6.83 -12.26
N GLY A 21 1.18 -7.87 -11.42
CA GLY A 21 1.33 -7.73 -9.98
C GLY A 21 2.68 -7.10 -9.59
N ASP A 22 3.76 -7.53 -10.23
CA ASP A 22 5.10 -6.98 -10.05
C ASP A 22 5.15 -5.51 -10.45
N ALA A 23 4.55 -5.12 -11.57
CA ALA A 23 4.50 -3.73 -12.01
C ALA A 23 3.76 -2.82 -11.02
N LEU A 24 2.66 -3.30 -10.41
CA LEU A 24 1.95 -2.54 -9.37
C LEU A 24 2.77 -2.40 -8.09
N ALA A 25 3.45 -3.48 -7.68
CA ALA A 25 4.36 -3.44 -6.53
C ALA A 25 5.54 -2.48 -6.78
N ASP A 26 6.14 -2.50 -7.96
CA ASP A 26 7.23 -1.61 -8.35
C ASP A 26 6.76 -0.15 -8.43
N GLN A 27 5.55 0.11 -8.97
CA GLN A 27 4.97 1.46 -8.97
C GLN A 27 4.74 1.97 -7.54
N TYR A 28 4.28 1.11 -6.63
CA TYR A 28 4.12 1.49 -5.23
C TYR A 28 5.47 1.74 -4.55
N ALA A 29 6.49 0.94 -4.84
CA ALA A 29 7.85 1.19 -4.35
C ALA A 29 8.39 2.53 -4.87
N ASN A 30 8.17 2.88 -6.15
CA ASN A 30 8.54 4.17 -6.72
C ASN A 30 7.81 5.33 -6.03
N PHE A 31 6.52 5.16 -5.73
CA PHE A 31 5.75 6.13 -4.94
C PHE A 31 6.38 6.33 -3.55
N VAL A 32 6.67 5.26 -2.80
CA VAL A 32 7.31 5.34 -1.48
C VAL A 32 8.69 6.02 -1.58
N MET A 33 9.49 5.70 -2.59
CA MET A 33 10.78 6.35 -2.81
C MET A 33 10.64 7.85 -3.12
N SER A 34 9.60 8.25 -3.86
CA SER A 34 9.33 9.68 -4.10
C SER A 34 8.99 10.45 -2.81
N LEU A 35 8.50 9.75 -1.79
CA LEU A 35 8.19 10.30 -0.48
C LEU A 35 9.34 10.21 0.53
N GLN A 36 10.50 9.64 0.18
CA GLN A 36 11.57 9.30 1.12
C GLN A 36 11.96 10.47 2.03
N LYS A 37 12.11 11.67 1.48
CA LYS A 37 12.44 12.87 2.27
C LYS A 37 11.37 13.19 3.33
N TRP A 38 10.09 13.14 2.95
CA TRP A 38 8.98 13.33 3.90
C TRP A 38 8.93 12.22 4.95
N LEU A 39 9.20 10.97 4.57
CA LEU A 39 9.25 9.82 5.48
C LEU A 39 10.37 9.95 6.52
N VAL A 40 11.55 10.40 6.10
CA VAL A 40 12.70 10.63 6.99
C VAL A 40 12.39 11.73 8.01
N VAL A 41 11.74 12.82 7.57
CA VAL A 41 11.24 13.89 8.46
C VAL A 41 10.23 13.32 9.46
N LYS A 42 9.18 12.62 8.99
CA LYS A 42 8.11 12.11 9.86
C LYS A 42 8.52 10.97 10.78
N SER A 43 9.58 10.25 10.44
CA SER A 43 10.18 9.25 11.31
C SER A 43 11.07 9.86 12.41
N GLY A 44 11.34 11.16 12.37
CA GLY A 44 12.14 11.89 13.38
C GLY A 44 13.66 11.78 13.19
N TYR A 45 14.12 11.31 12.02
CA TYR A 45 15.56 11.20 11.73
C TYR A 45 16.21 12.54 11.38
N VAL A 46 15.41 13.53 10.97
CA VAL A 46 15.85 14.89 10.64
C VAL A 46 14.87 15.89 11.23
N GLN A 47 15.29 17.15 11.32
CA GLN A 47 14.47 18.26 11.82
C GLN A 47 13.16 18.39 11.01
N GLU A 48 12.07 18.74 11.69
CA GLU A 48 10.78 18.93 11.04
C GLU A 48 10.83 20.04 9.98
N ASP A 49 10.38 19.70 8.77
CA ASP A 49 10.07 20.64 7.70
C ASP A 49 8.55 20.64 7.49
N GLU A 50 7.90 21.70 7.97
CA GLU A 50 6.45 21.86 7.86
C GLU A 50 5.97 21.87 6.39
N ASN A 51 6.84 22.28 5.46
CA ASN A 51 6.51 22.34 4.03
C ASN A 51 6.60 20.98 3.36
N ALA A 52 7.35 20.01 3.90
CA ALA A 52 7.55 18.69 3.27
C ALA A 52 6.23 17.98 2.97
N TYR A 53 5.19 18.19 3.77
CA TYR A 53 3.87 17.64 3.50
C TYR A 53 3.25 18.20 2.21
N GLN A 54 3.28 19.52 2.04
CA GLN A 54 2.68 20.21 0.89
C GLN A 54 3.54 20.09 -0.37
N SER A 55 4.86 20.14 -0.23
CA SER A 55 5.80 20.17 -1.36
C SER A 55 6.20 18.79 -1.86
N LEU A 56 6.13 17.74 -1.02
CA LEU A 56 6.57 16.38 -1.37
C LEU A 56 5.42 15.37 -1.26
N TYR A 57 4.74 15.31 -0.11
CA TYR A 57 3.77 14.25 0.16
C TYR A 57 2.52 14.35 -0.72
N LEU A 58 1.83 15.49 -0.66
CA LEU A 58 0.59 15.67 -1.43
C LEU A 58 0.80 15.52 -2.95
N PRO A 59 1.82 16.13 -3.59
CA PRO A 59 2.03 15.95 -5.03
C PRO A 59 2.29 14.49 -5.41
N ALA A 60 3.07 13.76 -4.61
CA ALA A 60 3.34 12.35 -4.86
C ALA A 60 2.09 11.49 -4.68
N LYS A 61 1.28 11.72 -3.64
CA LYS A 61 -0.01 11.04 -3.44
C LYS A 61 -0.94 11.31 -4.63
N THR A 62 -1.18 12.58 -4.96
CA THR A 62 -2.06 13.00 -6.05
C THR A 62 -1.63 12.43 -7.40
N LYS A 63 -0.31 12.32 -7.64
CA LYS A 63 0.22 11.70 -8.86
C LYS A 63 0.00 10.19 -8.90
N ASN A 64 0.19 9.48 -7.78
CA ASN A 64 0.31 8.02 -7.79
C ASN A 64 -0.98 7.28 -7.43
N PHE A 65 -1.79 7.79 -6.51
CA PHE A 65 -3.03 7.14 -6.07
C PHE A 65 -4.01 6.83 -7.22
N PRO A 66 -4.19 7.72 -8.23
CA PRO A 66 -5.04 7.41 -9.38
C PRO A 66 -4.65 6.12 -10.13
N TYR A 67 -3.37 5.74 -10.16
CA TYR A 67 -2.95 4.49 -10.82
C TYR A 67 -3.44 3.24 -10.07
N PHE A 68 -3.43 3.29 -8.73
CA PHE A 68 -3.88 2.18 -7.90
C PHE A 68 -5.41 2.08 -7.89
N GLU A 69 -6.09 3.21 -7.82
CA GLU A 69 -7.55 3.27 -7.97
C GLU A 69 -7.98 2.68 -9.33
N ALA A 70 -7.37 3.14 -10.43
CA ALA A 70 -7.66 2.64 -11.78
C ALA A 70 -7.30 1.16 -11.97
N ALA A 71 -6.32 0.63 -11.23
CA ALA A 71 -6.03 -0.81 -11.22
C ALA A 71 -7.17 -1.60 -10.56
N LEU A 72 -7.73 -1.08 -9.47
CA LEU A 72 -8.87 -1.69 -8.78
C LEU A 72 -10.17 -1.54 -9.58
N GLU A 73 -10.37 -0.48 -10.35
CA GLU A 73 -11.51 -0.34 -11.28
C GLU A 73 -11.58 -1.48 -12.31
N LYS A 74 -10.42 -2.00 -12.73
CA LYS A 74 -10.31 -3.14 -13.66
C LYS A 74 -10.43 -4.49 -12.97
N SER A 75 -10.41 -4.51 -11.64
CA SER A 75 -10.48 -5.73 -10.85
C SER A 75 -11.93 -6.09 -10.55
N THR A 76 -12.35 -7.29 -10.91
CA THR A 76 -13.67 -7.83 -10.54
C THR A 76 -13.67 -8.48 -9.17
N THR A 77 -12.48 -8.78 -8.64
CA THR A 77 -12.32 -9.42 -7.33
C THR A 77 -12.05 -8.41 -6.22
N GLY A 78 -11.66 -7.18 -6.57
CA GLY A 78 -11.20 -6.17 -5.61
C GLY A 78 -9.80 -6.46 -5.05
N TRP A 79 -9.02 -7.33 -5.70
CA TRP A 79 -7.58 -7.51 -5.47
C TRP A 79 -6.79 -6.90 -6.63
N TYR A 80 -5.59 -6.37 -6.36
CA TYR A 80 -4.80 -5.63 -7.35
C TYR A 80 -4.41 -6.46 -8.57
N ALA A 81 -4.11 -7.74 -8.38
CA ALA A 81 -3.76 -8.66 -9.48
C ALA A 81 -5.00 -9.25 -10.19
N ASN A 82 -6.22 -8.85 -9.82
CA ASN A 82 -7.48 -9.39 -10.34
C ASN A 82 -7.57 -10.94 -10.25
N THR A 83 -7.01 -11.50 -9.19
CA THR A 83 -7.01 -12.93 -8.89
C THR A 83 -8.17 -13.28 -7.94
N PRO A 84 -8.62 -14.54 -7.86
CA PRO A 84 -9.65 -14.94 -6.89
C PRO A 84 -9.25 -14.71 -5.42
N ASN A 85 -7.96 -14.90 -5.12
CA ASN A 85 -7.37 -14.72 -3.79
C ASN A 85 -6.36 -13.58 -3.79
N LEU A 86 -6.03 -13.06 -2.60
CA LEU A 86 -4.99 -12.05 -2.45
C LEU A 86 -3.64 -12.57 -2.92
N THR A 87 -2.79 -11.67 -3.38
CA THR A 87 -1.39 -11.94 -3.71
C THR A 87 -0.46 -11.11 -2.83
N PHE A 88 0.84 -11.32 -2.94
CA PHE A 88 1.84 -10.50 -2.24
C PHE A 88 1.73 -8.99 -2.56
N VAL A 89 1.14 -8.63 -3.71
CA VAL A 89 0.92 -7.23 -4.11
C VAL A 89 -0.05 -6.55 -3.15
N ASP A 90 -1.15 -7.24 -2.81
CA ASP A 90 -2.16 -6.76 -1.88
C ASP A 90 -1.58 -6.57 -0.48
N VAL A 91 -0.75 -7.54 -0.03
CA VAL A 91 -0.02 -7.46 1.25
C VAL A 91 0.89 -6.25 1.27
N PHE A 92 1.73 -6.09 0.24
CA PHE A 92 2.72 -5.02 0.18
C PHE A 92 2.06 -3.64 0.19
N ILE A 93 1.03 -3.44 -0.64
CA ILE A 93 0.34 -2.16 -0.73
C ILE A 93 -0.47 -1.88 0.55
N ALA A 94 -1.27 -2.82 1.05
CA ALA A 94 -2.10 -2.59 2.23
C ALA A 94 -1.29 -2.35 3.50
N ALA A 95 -0.22 -3.13 3.73
CA ALA A 95 0.66 -2.93 4.88
C ALA A 95 1.39 -1.57 4.81
N SER A 96 1.83 -1.18 3.61
CA SER A 96 2.46 0.13 3.43
C SER A 96 1.48 1.29 3.59
N LEU A 97 0.21 1.12 3.21
CA LEU A 97 -0.83 2.12 3.45
C LEU A 97 -1.15 2.24 4.94
N GLU A 98 -1.16 1.15 5.71
CA GLU A 98 -1.32 1.22 7.17
C GLU A 98 -0.23 2.10 7.80
N TRP A 99 1.02 1.91 7.36
CA TRP A 99 2.14 2.73 7.80
C TRP A 99 1.97 4.21 7.41
N LEU A 100 1.53 4.50 6.18
CA LEU A 100 1.26 5.87 5.75
C LEU A 100 0.13 6.53 6.56
N ILE A 101 -0.93 5.80 6.90
CA ILE A 101 -2.03 6.31 7.76
C ILE A 101 -1.49 6.75 9.12
N ARG A 102 -0.52 6.02 9.69
CA ARG A 102 0.07 6.35 10.99
C ARG A 102 0.98 7.58 10.94
N LEU A 103 1.67 7.81 9.82
CA LEU A 103 2.61 8.92 9.66
C LEU A 103 1.98 10.21 9.14
N ASP A 104 0.89 10.10 8.37
CA ASP A 104 0.15 11.25 7.87
C ASP A 104 -0.72 11.85 8.97
N LYS A 105 -0.55 13.15 9.22
CA LYS A 105 -1.39 13.92 10.14
C LYS A 105 -2.87 13.94 9.73
N ASN A 106 -3.18 13.64 8.46
CA ASN A 106 -4.53 13.48 7.92
C ASN A 106 -4.79 12.03 7.47
N GLY A 107 -4.18 11.04 8.12
CA GLY A 107 -4.28 9.63 7.74
C GLY A 107 -5.71 9.08 7.73
N ASP A 108 -6.61 9.66 8.53
CA ASP A 108 -8.05 9.35 8.51
C ASP A 108 -8.72 9.68 7.17
N LYS A 109 -8.14 10.62 6.42
CA LYS A 109 -8.56 11.09 5.09
C LYS A 109 -7.66 10.59 3.96
N LEU A 110 -6.83 9.57 4.23
CA LEU A 110 -5.89 9.06 3.22
C LEU A 110 -6.61 8.66 1.93
N PHE A 111 -7.82 8.13 2.03
CA PHE A 111 -8.58 7.61 0.89
C PHE A 111 -9.63 8.57 0.32
N ASP A 112 -9.65 9.85 0.72
CA ASP A 112 -10.56 10.83 0.14
C ASP A 112 -10.32 10.93 -1.39
N GLY A 113 -11.36 10.62 -2.17
CA GLY A 113 -11.28 10.54 -3.64
C GLY A 113 -10.83 9.19 -4.21
N TYR A 114 -10.56 8.19 -3.37
CA TYR A 114 -10.07 6.85 -3.76
C TYR A 114 -10.87 5.72 -3.06
N PRO A 115 -12.18 5.60 -3.35
CA PRO A 115 -13.07 4.67 -2.65
C PRO A 115 -12.69 3.20 -2.84
N LEU A 116 -12.16 2.79 -3.98
CA LEU A 116 -11.77 1.40 -4.22
C LEU A 116 -10.51 1.04 -3.45
N MET A 117 -9.53 1.94 -3.36
CA MET A 117 -8.39 1.76 -2.45
C MET A 117 -8.85 1.62 -1.00
N SER A 118 -9.84 2.41 -0.55
CA SER A 118 -10.43 2.27 0.79
C SER A 118 -11.08 0.89 0.97
N ALA A 119 -11.83 0.43 -0.02
CA ALA A 119 -12.48 -0.88 0.00
C ALA A 119 -11.46 -2.04 0.03
N HIS A 120 -10.41 -1.96 -0.78
CA HIS A 120 -9.28 -2.91 -0.79
C HIS A 120 -8.61 -2.98 0.58
N TYR A 121 -8.25 -1.82 1.15
CA TYR A 121 -7.59 -1.74 2.45
C TYR A 121 -8.45 -2.40 3.54
N LYS A 122 -9.74 -2.06 3.61
CA LYS A 122 -10.69 -2.66 4.55
C LYS A 122 -10.83 -4.17 4.33
N LYS A 123 -10.91 -4.62 3.07
CA LYS A 123 -11.00 -6.03 2.72
C LYS A 123 -9.78 -6.82 3.18
N PHE A 124 -8.57 -6.28 2.99
CA PHE A 124 -7.32 -6.91 3.42
C PHE A 124 -7.25 -7.05 4.94
N PHE A 125 -7.48 -5.97 5.69
CA PHE A 125 -7.45 -5.98 7.16
C PHE A 125 -8.67 -6.69 7.77
N ALA A 126 -9.70 -6.99 6.98
CA ALA A 126 -10.83 -7.81 7.44
C ALA A 126 -10.50 -9.31 7.51
N LEU A 127 -9.44 -9.78 6.83
CA LEU A 127 -9.06 -11.19 6.77
C LEU A 127 -8.74 -11.74 8.17
N PRO A 128 -9.27 -12.91 8.57
CA PRO A 128 -9.07 -13.44 9.92
C PRO A 128 -7.58 -13.59 10.32
N VAL A 129 -6.74 -14.06 9.39
CA VAL A 129 -5.31 -14.24 9.63
C VAL A 129 -4.59 -12.90 9.83
N ILE A 130 -5.01 -11.86 9.10
CA ILE A 130 -4.45 -10.51 9.21
C ILE A 130 -4.92 -9.85 10.50
N LYS A 131 -6.21 -9.94 10.84
CA LYS A 131 -6.74 -9.46 12.12
C LYS A 131 -5.99 -10.06 13.31
N LYS A 132 -5.80 -11.38 13.29
CA LYS A 132 -5.04 -12.08 14.32
C LYS A 132 -3.60 -11.55 14.41
N HIS A 133 -2.90 -11.47 13.28
CA HIS A 133 -1.54 -10.95 13.25
C HIS A 133 -1.44 -9.50 13.77
N VAL A 134 -2.36 -8.62 13.36
CA VAL A 134 -2.37 -7.22 13.82
C VAL A 134 -2.62 -7.11 15.33
N ALA A 135 -3.44 -7.99 15.91
CA ALA A 135 -3.71 -8.03 17.34
C ALA A 135 -2.54 -8.59 18.17
N GLU A 136 -1.72 -9.46 17.59
CA GLU A 136 -0.65 -10.18 18.30
C GLU A 136 0.76 -9.61 18.04
N ARG A 137 0.97 -8.90 16.93
CA ARG A 137 2.28 -8.35 16.58
C ARG A 137 2.70 -7.26 17.58
N PRO A 138 4.01 -7.10 17.85
CA PRO A 138 4.49 -6.02 18.70
C PRO A 138 4.05 -4.64 18.19
N GLU A 139 3.69 -3.76 19.13
CA GLU A 139 3.46 -2.36 18.79
C GLU A 139 4.77 -1.73 18.30
N ALA A 140 4.71 -1.18 17.09
CA ALA A 140 5.81 -0.48 16.47
C ALA A 140 5.31 0.86 15.93
N ARG A 141 6.15 1.90 16.07
CA ARG A 141 5.86 3.22 15.51
C ARG A 141 5.92 3.21 13.98
N TYR A 142 6.75 2.34 13.43
CA TYR A 142 6.98 2.07 12.01
C TYR A 142 7.30 0.60 11.81
#